data_AF-A0A1K1KLZ0-F1
#
_entry.id   AF-A0A1K1KLZ0-F1
#
_cell.length_a   1.000
_cell.length_b   1.000
_cell.length_c   1.000
_cell.angle_alpha   90.00
_cell.angle_beta   90.00
_cell.angle_gamma   90.00
#
_symmetry.space_group_name_H-M   'P 1'
#
loop_
_entity.id
_entity.type
_entity.pdbx_description
1 polymer ?
#
loop_
_entity_poly.entity_id
_entity_poly.type
_entity_poly.pdbx_seq_one_letter_code
_entity_poly.pdbx_strand_id
1 'polypeptide(L)'
;MSNSKNKYGRILYKLGNGLASLVSTNVAWLVICIPAFVFAIVSFSSSDFMLQPMNLILLALLFSVFVIPAYSAVFQILIERLSTKEGWLFKKTVKQYFDNLKKIKPNFFFGIFLTFEIVMILVNKKNVALTSFLITIGIVILGILFVYSVSCSENVNKNWQQIMVEHPIKMIIVAILIILALMLNTNLFLSFFLLLFSASLPGLVGIFMFRDCIVDRN
;
A
#
# COMPACT_ATOMS: atom_id res chain seq x y z
N MET A 1 30.55 -6.17 -35.60
CA MET A 1 29.16 -5.80 -35.99
C MET A 1 28.17 -6.28 -34.91
N SER A 2 27.49 -5.33 -34.27
CA SER A 2 26.23 -5.43 -33.50
C SER A 2 26.08 -6.45 -32.34
N ASN A 3 26.80 -6.23 -31.23
CA ASN A 3 26.37 -6.75 -29.90
C ASN A 3 25.31 -5.81 -29.23
N SER A 4 24.91 -4.73 -29.90
CA SER A 4 23.95 -3.73 -29.39
C SER A 4 22.49 -4.21 -29.46
N LYS A 5 22.10 -4.98 -30.49
CA LYS A 5 20.74 -5.53 -30.64
C LYS A 5 20.33 -6.41 -29.44
N ASN A 6 21.27 -7.13 -28.84
CA ASN A 6 21.02 -7.98 -27.67
C ASN A 6 20.94 -7.17 -26.36
N LYS A 7 21.65 -6.03 -26.26
CA LYS A 7 21.62 -5.14 -25.09
C LYS A 7 20.27 -4.43 -24.96
N TYR A 8 19.73 -3.88 -26.05
CA TYR A 8 18.42 -3.21 -26.05
C TYR A 8 17.27 -4.19 -25.80
N GLY A 9 17.31 -5.38 -26.41
CA GLY A 9 16.31 -6.43 -26.16
C GLY A 9 16.26 -6.88 -24.69
N ARG A 10 17.42 -7.04 -24.04
CA ARG A 10 17.49 -7.37 -22.60
C ARG A 10 16.98 -6.24 -21.71
N ILE A 11 17.23 -4.97 -22.08
CA ILE A 11 16.71 -3.81 -21.35
C ILE A 11 15.18 -3.76 -21.47
N LEU A 12 14.64 -3.91 -22.68
CA LEU A 12 13.19 -3.93 -22.92
C LEU A 12 12.50 -5.09 -22.20
N TYR A 13 13.12 -6.28 -22.22
CA TYR A 13 12.59 -7.44 -21.49
C TYR A 13 12.55 -7.21 -19.97
N LYS A 14 13.61 -6.61 -19.40
CA LYS A 14 13.65 -6.26 -17.97
C LYS A 14 12.60 -5.20 -17.62
N LEU A 15 12.45 -4.17 -18.45
CA LEU A 15 11.43 -3.14 -18.27
C LEU A 15 10.02 -3.73 -18.39
N GLY A 16 9.78 -4.58 -19.38
CA GLY A 16 8.51 -5.27 -19.59
C GLY A 16 8.13 -6.17 -18.42
N ASN A 17 9.05 -7.02 -17.94
CA ASN A 17 8.80 -7.83 -16.75
C ASN A 17 8.56 -6.95 -15.52
N GLY A 18 9.26 -5.82 -15.40
CA GLY A 18 9.05 -4.91 -14.30
C GLY A 18 7.70 -4.23 -14.29
N LEU A 19 7.25 -3.74 -15.44
CA LEU A 19 5.91 -3.19 -15.59
C LEU A 19 4.83 -4.26 -15.35
N ALA A 20 4.98 -5.45 -15.94
CA ALA A 20 4.05 -6.55 -15.74
C ALA A 20 3.92 -6.95 -14.26
N SER A 21 5.02 -6.91 -13.50
CA SER A 21 5.01 -7.27 -12.08
C SER A 21 4.25 -6.24 -11.25
N LEU A 22 4.48 -4.95 -11.53
CA LEU A 22 3.79 -3.84 -10.87
C LEU A 22 2.29 -3.88 -11.15
N VAL A 23 1.92 -4.10 -12.43
CA VAL A 23 0.52 -4.22 -12.85
C VAL A 23 -0.13 -5.43 -12.19
N SER A 24 0.47 -6.62 -12.28
CA SER A 24 -0.14 -7.85 -11.77
C SER A 24 -0.30 -7.86 -10.24
N THR A 25 0.66 -7.33 -9.50
CA THR A 25 0.56 -7.14 -8.04
C THR A 25 -0.54 -6.15 -7.69
N ASN A 26 -0.67 -5.05 -8.42
CA ASN A 26 -1.70 -4.06 -8.14
C ASN A 26 -3.10 -4.52 -8.56
N VAL A 27 -3.22 -5.30 -9.64
CA VAL A 27 -4.49 -5.93 -10.04
C VAL A 27 -4.98 -6.86 -8.94
N ALA A 28 -4.10 -7.68 -8.34
CA ALA A 28 -4.46 -8.51 -7.19
C ALA A 28 -4.96 -7.65 -6.02
N TRP A 29 -4.22 -6.61 -5.65
CA TRP A 29 -4.63 -5.67 -4.60
C TRP A 29 -5.99 -5.04 -4.86
N LEU A 30 -6.22 -4.55 -6.09
CA LEU A 30 -7.48 -3.91 -6.46
C LEU A 30 -8.64 -4.89 -6.33
N VAL A 31 -8.53 -6.09 -6.92
CA VAL A 31 -9.59 -7.11 -6.85
C VAL A 31 -9.95 -7.45 -5.41
N ILE A 32 -8.96 -7.56 -4.53
CA ILE A 32 -9.19 -7.83 -3.10
C ILE A 32 -9.86 -6.64 -2.39
N CYS A 33 -9.46 -5.40 -2.72
CA CYS A 33 -9.96 -4.20 -2.03
C CYS A 33 -11.31 -3.68 -2.55
N ILE A 34 -11.81 -4.17 -3.70
CA ILE A 34 -13.09 -3.75 -4.29
C ILE A 34 -14.23 -3.65 -3.26
N PRO A 35 -14.50 -4.66 -2.41
CA PRO A 35 -15.60 -4.58 -1.45
C PRO A 35 -15.48 -3.40 -0.49
N ALA A 36 -14.27 -3.16 0.02
CA ALA A 36 -14.00 -2.05 0.93
C ALA A 36 -14.14 -0.70 0.23
N PHE A 37 -13.68 -0.57 -1.02
CA PHE A 37 -13.79 0.67 -1.78
C PHE A 37 -15.21 0.99 -2.21
N VAL A 38 -15.98 0.00 -2.66
CA VAL A 38 -17.40 0.19 -2.99
C VAL A 38 -18.16 0.65 -1.74
N PHE A 39 -17.96 -0.03 -0.60
CA PHE A 39 -18.60 0.38 0.65
C PHE A 39 -18.18 1.79 1.08
N ALA A 40 -16.89 2.12 0.99
CA ALA A 40 -16.39 3.44 1.32
C ALA A 40 -17.02 4.52 0.42
N ILE A 41 -17.05 4.34 -0.90
CA ILE A 41 -17.65 5.29 -1.85
C ILE A 41 -19.12 5.53 -1.54
N VAL A 42 -19.89 4.45 -1.34
CA VAL A 42 -21.31 4.56 -0.96
C VAL A 42 -21.44 5.28 0.38
N SER A 43 -20.57 4.98 1.34
CA SER A 43 -20.63 5.60 2.67
C SER A 43 -20.31 7.09 2.64
N PHE A 44 -19.26 7.49 1.91
CA PHE A 44 -18.87 8.90 1.79
C PHE A 44 -19.87 9.76 1.02
N SER A 45 -20.79 9.15 0.26
CA SER A 45 -21.85 9.88 -0.44
C SER A 45 -22.86 10.55 0.50
N SER A 46 -22.98 10.07 1.74
CA SER A 46 -23.84 10.65 2.78
C SER A 46 -23.13 10.62 4.12
N SER A 47 -22.83 11.80 4.67
CA SER A 47 -22.18 11.93 5.98
C SER A 47 -22.97 11.25 7.09
N ASP A 48 -24.30 11.33 7.04
CA ASP A 48 -25.16 10.78 8.09
C ASP A 48 -25.18 9.25 8.03
N PHE A 49 -25.13 8.67 6.83
CA PHE A 49 -25.02 7.23 6.65
C PHE A 49 -23.67 6.73 7.18
N MET A 50 -22.57 7.41 6.85
CA MET A 50 -21.24 7.01 7.29
C MET A 50 -21.07 7.05 8.82
N LEU A 51 -21.64 8.05 9.49
CA LEU A 51 -21.49 8.24 10.93
C LEU A 51 -22.33 7.27 11.78
N GLN A 52 -23.14 6.39 11.16
CA GLN A 52 -23.86 5.36 11.89
C GLN A 52 -22.87 4.33 12.49
N PRO A 53 -23.01 3.96 13.79
CA PRO A 53 -22.08 3.05 14.45
C PRO A 53 -21.88 1.71 13.71
N MET A 54 -22.94 1.16 13.14
CA MET A 54 -22.88 -0.10 12.38
C MET A 54 -22.02 0.03 11.12
N ASN A 55 -22.11 1.16 10.42
CA ASN A 55 -21.32 1.44 9.22
C ASN A 55 -19.86 1.72 9.56
N LEU A 56 -19.58 2.34 10.70
CA LEU A 56 -18.21 2.51 11.21
C LEU A 56 -17.56 1.17 11.55
N ILE A 57 -18.28 0.29 12.24
CA ILE A 57 -17.80 -1.06 12.55
C ILE A 57 -17.55 -1.84 11.26
N LEU A 58 -18.47 -1.76 10.30
CA LEU A 58 -18.31 -2.42 9.01
C LEU A 58 -17.12 -1.87 8.22
N LEU A 59 -16.92 -0.55 8.20
CA LEU A 59 -15.76 0.07 7.55
C LEU A 59 -14.44 -0.40 8.18
N ALA A 60 -14.37 -0.43 9.51
CA ALA A 60 -13.19 -0.92 10.24
C ALA A 60 -12.90 -2.39 9.93
N LEU A 61 -13.94 -3.23 9.88
CA LEU A 61 -13.81 -4.63 9.49
C LEU A 61 -13.33 -4.78 8.05
N LEU A 62 -13.90 -4.03 7.11
CA LEU A 62 -13.51 -4.08 5.70
C LEU A 62 -12.05 -3.63 5.50
N PHE A 63 -11.61 -2.60 6.22
CA PHE A 63 -10.21 -2.18 6.17
C PHE A 63 -9.28 -3.22 6.77
N SER A 64 -9.65 -3.79 7.92
CA SER A 64 -8.87 -4.82 8.61
C SER A 64 -8.74 -6.11 7.79
N VAL A 65 -9.80 -6.52 7.09
CA VAL A 65 -9.85 -7.80 6.37
C VAL A 65 -9.34 -7.68 4.93
N PHE A 66 -9.66 -6.59 4.23
CA PHE A 66 -9.33 -6.45 2.82
C PHE A 66 -8.13 -5.54 2.58
N VAL A 67 -8.18 -4.31 3.10
CA VAL A 67 -7.24 -3.24 2.71
C VAL A 67 -5.85 -3.43 3.32
N ILE A 68 -5.77 -3.59 4.65
CA ILE A 68 -4.50 -3.72 5.37
C ILE A 68 -3.66 -4.95 4.93
N PRO A 69 -4.21 -6.17 4.95
CA PRO A 69 -3.45 -7.35 4.51
C PRO A 69 -3.11 -7.31 3.01
N ALA A 70 -3.94 -6.70 2.15
CA ALA A 70 -3.63 -6.55 0.73
C ALA A 70 -2.46 -5.59 0.51
N TYR A 71 -2.43 -4.43 1.17
CA TYR A 71 -1.27 -3.53 1.14
C TYR A 71 0.00 -4.21 1.64
N SER A 72 -0.09 -4.91 2.77
CA SER A 72 1.04 -5.66 3.32
C SER A 72 1.59 -6.69 2.32
N ALA A 73 0.70 -7.38 1.59
CA ALA A 73 1.07 -8.34 0.57
C ALA A 73 1.79 -7.69 -0.62
N VAL A 74 1.29 -6.56 -1.11
CA VAL A 74 1.93 -5.79 -2.20
C VAL A 74 3.37 -5.44 -1.82
N PHE A 75 3.58 -4.87 -0.63
CA PHE A 75 4.90 -4.43 -0.21
C PHE A 75 5.87 -5.60 -0.04
N GLN A 76 5.44 -6.71 0.55
CA GLN A 76 6.30 -7.89 0.72
C GLN A 76 6.67 -8.54 -0.62
N ILE A 77 5.73 -8.66 -1.55
CA ILE A 77 5.98 -9.26 -2.87
C ILE A 77 6.90 -8.38 -3.71
N LEU A 78 6.80 -7.06 -3.61
CA LEU A 78 7.72 -6.17 -4.30
C LEU A 78 9.15 -6.24 -3.77
N ILE A 79 9.35 -6.61 -2.49
CA ILE A 79 10.67 -6.91 -1.94
C ILE A 79 11.18 -8.25 -2.49
N GLU A 80 10.35 -9.29 -2.46
CA GLU A 80 10.71 -10.61 -3.03
C GLU A 80 11.05 -10.48 -4.53
N ARG A 81 10.38 -9.58 -5.24
CA ARG A 81 10.67 -9.27 -6.64
C ARG A 81 12.11 -8.82 -6.86
N LEU A 82 12.75 -8.13 -5.91
CA LEU A 82 14.17 -7.75 -6.09
C LEU A 82 15.07 -8.98 -6.31
N SER A 83 14.71 -10.12 -5.71
CA SER A 83 15.41 -11.39 -5.83
C SER A 83 14.91 -12.28 -6.99
N THR A 84 13.79 -11.96 -7.64
CA THR A 84 13.18 -12.80 -8.68
C THR A 84 13.06 -12.09 -10.03
N LYS A 85 13.20 -12.84 -11.13
CA LYS A 85 13.06 -12.30 -12.50
C LYS A 85 11.62 -12.41 -13.04
N GLU A 86 10.69 -12.86 -12.21
CA GLU A 86 9.31 -13.11 -12.59
C GLU A 86 8.58 -11.81 -12.94
N GLY A 87 7.95 -11.79 -14.11
CA GLY A 87 7.17 -10.65 -14.58
C GLY A 87 5.72 -10.66 -14.11
N TRP A 88 5.17 -11.78 -13.63
CA TRP A 88 3.75 -11.89 -13.27
C TRP A 88 3.58 -12.42 -11.85
N LEU A 89 3.16 -11.55 -10.92
CA LEU A 89 3.16 -11.81 -9.48
C LEU A 89 1.75 -11.87 -8.88
N PHE A 90 0.70 -11.92 -9.71
CA PHE A 90 -0.70 -11.94 -9.24
C PHE A 90 -0.96 -13.06 -8.22
N LYS A 91 -0.64 -14.32 -8.59
CA LYS A 91 -0.89 -15.48 -7.71
C LYS A 91 -0.09 -15.41 -6.40
N LYS A 92 1.16 -14.96 -6.47
CA LYS A 92 2.00 -14.75 -5.29
C LYS A 92 1.42 -13.67 -4.37
N THR A 93 0.94 -12.56 -4.94
CA THR A 93 0.29 -11.48 -4.19
C THR A 93 -0.98 -11.97 -3.49
N VAL A 94 -1.83 -12.73 -4.18
CA VAL A 94 -3.04 -13.32 -3.57
C VAL A 94 -2.68 -14.31 -2.45
N LYS A 95 -1.67 -15.17 -2.65
CA LYS A 95 -1.20 -16.08 -1.61
C LYS A 95 -0.70 -15.31 -0.38
N GLN A 96 0.14 -14.29 -0.60
CA GLN A 96 0.69 -13.46 0.46
C GLN A 96 -0.39 -12.67 1.20
N TYR A 97 -1.47 -12.27 0.52
CA TYR A 97 -2.65 -11.69 1.16
C TYR A 97 -3.27 -12.65 2.18
N PHE A 98 -3.49 -13.93 1.82
CA PHE A 98 -4.04 -14.91 2.75
C PHE A 98 -3.10 -15.19 3.93
N ASP A 99 -1.78 -15.14 3.72
CA ASP A 99 -0.82 -15.27 4.81
C ASP A 99 -0.82 -14.04 5.73
N ASN A 100 -0.97 -12.84 5.19
CA ASN A 100 -1.12 -11.62 5.98
C ASN A 100 -2.49 -11.51 6.66
N LEU A 101 -3.54 -12.12 6.10
CA LEU A 101 -4.88 -12.14 6.72
C LEU A 101 -4.87 -12.84 8.09
N LYS A 102 -3.99 -13.83 8.27
CA LYS A 102 -3.79 -14.55 9.55
C LYS A 102 -3.23 -13.64 10.66
N LYS A 103 -2.62 -12.50 10.32
CA LYS A 103 -2.06 -11.53 11.27
C LYS A 103 -3.17 -10.62 11.81
N ILE A 104 -4.13 -11.21 12.54
CA ILE A 104 -5.37 -10.54 12.97
C ILE A 104 -5.09 -9.25 13.77
N LYS A 105 -4.24 -9.33 14.81
CA LYS A 105 -3.96 -8.19 15.72
C LYS A 105 -3.51 -6.92 15.00
N PRO A 106 -2.42 -6.92 14.20
CA PRO A 106 -1.97 -5.72 13.50
C PRO A 106 -2.98 -5.27 12.44
N ASN A 107 -3.65 -6.19 11.75
CA ASN A 107 -4.65 -5.85 10.75
C ASN A 107 -5.83 -5.06 11.36
N PHE A 108 -6.35 -5.53 12.50
CA PHE A 108 -7.40 -4.83 13.23
C PHE A 108 -6.93 -3.49 13.80
N PHE A 109 -5.71 -3.44 14.35
CA PHE A 109 -5.15 -2.19 14.87
C PHE A 109 -5.12 -1.10 13.79
N PHE A 110 -4.49 -1.38 12.65
CA PHE A 110 -4.42 -0.41 11.56
C PHE A 110 -5.78 -0.12 10.93
N GLY A 111 -6.64 -1.14 10.77
CA GLY A 111 -7.97 -0.96 10.19
C GLY A 111 -8.86 -0.06 11.04
N ILE A 112 -8.95 -0.31 12.35
CA ILE A 112 -9.70 0.54 13.29
C ILE A 112 -9.11 1.94 13.33
N PHE A 113 -7.78 2.06 13.37
CA PHE A 113 -7.14 3.37 13.44
C PHE A 113 -7.45 4.21 12.19
N LEU A 114 -7.27 3.65 10.99
CA LEU A 114 -7.58 4.36 9.75
C LEU A 114 -9.06 4.76 9.67
N THR A 115 -9.96 3.88 10.10
CA THR A 115 -11.39 4.23 10.18
C THR A 115 -11.65 5.37 11.16
N PHE A 116 -11.08 5.30 12.37
CA PHE A 116 -11.21 6.37 13.37
C PHE A 116 -10.69 7.70 12.83
N GLU A 117 -9.53 7.69 12.19
CA GLU A 117 -8.90 8.89 11.66
C GLU A 117 -9.75 9.54 10.56
N ILE A 118 -10.26 8.74 9.62
CA ILE A 118 -11.17 9.22 8.57
C ILE A 118 -12.42 9.87 9.18
N VAL A 119 -13.02 9.24 10.20
CA VAL A 119 -14.20 9.78 10.87
C VAL A 119 -13.89 11.11 11.55
N MET A 120 -12.76 11.18 12.26
CA MET A 120 -12.34 12.39 12.95
C MET A 120 -12.08 13.54 11.97
N ILE A 121 -11.49 13.26 10.80
CA ILE A 121 -11.30 14.23 9.73
C ILE A 121 -12.65 14.72 9.18
N LEU A 122 -13.59 13.81 8.93
CA LEU A 122 -14.91 14.16 8.38
C LEU A 122 -15.72 15.04 9.33
N VAL A 123 -15.76 14.68 10.63
CA VAL A 123 -16.49 15.42 11.65
C VAL A 123 -15.89 16.81 11.88
N ASN A 124 -14.55 16.92 11.80
CA ASN A 124 -13.83 18.16 12.09
C ASN A 124 -13.43 18.95 10.84
N LYS A 125 -13.98 18.64 9.65
CA LYS A 125 -13.59 19.25 8.37
C LYS A 125 -13.61 20.79 8.31
N LYS A 126 -14.36 21.44 9.20
CA LYS A 126 -14.41 22.91 9.33
C LYS A 126 -13.27 23.50 10.17
N ASN A 127 -12.65 22.70 11.04
CA ASN A 127 -11.52 23.09 11.87
C ASN A 127 -10.22 22.72 11.15
N VAL A 128 -9.64 23.69 10.45
CA VAL A 128 -8.42 23.50 9.64
C VAL A 128 -7.24 23.03 10.47
N ALA A 129 -7.04 23.61 11.67
CA ALA A 129 -5.93 23.26 12.54
C ALA A 129 -6.01 21.80 13.01
N LEU A 130 -7.18 21.38 13.49
CA LEU A 130 -7.41 20.01 13.94
C LEU A 130 -7.34 19.01 12.78
N THR A 131 -7.91 19.36 11.62
CA THR A 131 -7.85 18.52 10.43
C THR A 131 -6.41 18.32 9.94
N SER A 132 -5.61 19.39 9.92
CA SER A 132 -4.18 19.32 9.55
C SER A 132 -3.37 18.45 10.52
N PHE A 133 -3.65 18.56 11.82
CA PHE A 133 -3.04 17.71 12.84
C PHE A 133 -3.39 16.23 12.64
N LEU A 134 -4.68 15.93 12.42
CA LEU A 134 -5.14 14.56 12.16
C LEU A 134 -4.49 13.95 10.91
N ILE A 135 -4.43 14.71 9.80
CA ILE A 135 -3.75 14.28 8.56
C ILE A 135 -2.28 13.96 8.83
N THR A 136 -1.61 14.78 9.66
CA THR A 136 -0.20 14.55 10.00
C THR A 136 -0.02 13.23 10.76
N ILE A 137 -0.93 12.90 11.68
CA ILE A 137 -0.93 11.61 12.37
C ILE A 137 -1.16 10.47 11.38
N GLY A 138 -2.10 10.60 10.43
CA GLY A 138 -2.33 9.59 9.40
C GLY A 138 -1.14 9.30 8.52
N ILE A 139 -0.41 10.35 8.12
CA ILE A 139 0.85 10.21 7.38
C ILE A 139 1.83 9.35 8.18
N VAL A 140 1.98 9.61 9.48
CA VAL A 140 2.87 8.81 10.33
C VAL A 140 2.40 7.36 10.39
N ILE A 141 1.11 7.11 10.64
CA ILE A 141 0.56 5.75 10.78
C ILE A 141 0.64 4.95 9.48
N LEU A 142 0.38 5.56 8.32
CA LEU A 142 0.58 4.92 7.02
C LEU A 142 2.06 4.58 6.78
N GLY A 143 2.95 5.45 7.24
CA GLY A 143 4.39 5.19 7.25
C GLY A 143 4.75 3.96 8.10
N ILE A 144 4.19 3.86 9.31
CA ILE A 144 4.38 2.71 10.20
C ILE A 144 3.83 1.44 9.55
N LEU A 145 2.64 1.51 8.94
CA LEU A 145 2.05 0.39 8.21
C LEU A 145 2.97 -0.10 7.09
N PHE A 146 3.54 0.81 6.30
CA PHE A 146 4.51 0.47 5.26
C PHE A 146 5.74 -0.23 5.86
N VAL A 147 6.37 0.36 6.88
CA VAL A 147 7.58 -0.21 7.50
C VAL A 147 7.30 -1.57 8.15
N TYR A 148 6.18 -1.71 8.86
CA TYR A 148 5.72 -2.97 9.42
C TYR A 148 5.50 -4.04 8.35
N SER A 149 4.90 -3.66 7.22
CA SER A 149 4.67 -4.57 6.10
C SER A 149 5.99 -5.04 5.48
N VAL A 150 6.94 -4.13 5.31
CA VAL A 150 8.30 -4.40 4.80
C VAL A 150 9.06 -5.34 5.73
N SER A 151 9.05 -5.08 7.04
CA SER A 151 9.75 -5.91 8.03
C SER A 151 9.20 -7.33 8.16
N CYS A 152 7.97 -7.57 7.67
CA CYS A 152 7.39 -8.91 7.61
C CYS A 152 7.94 -9.76 6.45
N SER A 153 8.75 -9.20 5.56
CA SER A 153 9.40 -9.95 4.49
C SER A 153 10.63 -10.70 5.00
N GLU A 154 10.84 -11.92 4.53
CA GLU A 154 12.02 -12.75 4.88
C GLU A 154 13.34 -12.17 4.35
N ASN A 155 13.27 -11.24 3.41
CA ASN A 155 14.42 -10.54 2.82
C ASN A 155 14.80 -9.27 3.61
N VAL A 156 14.22 -9.03 4.78
CA VAL A 156 14.51 -7.88 5.65
C VAL A 156 14.96 -8.38 7.00
N ASN A 157 16.20 -8.06 7.39
CA ASN A 157 16.80 -8.52 8.65
C ASN A 157 16.54 -7.57 9.84
N LYS A 158 15.90 -6.43 9.61
CA LYS A 158 15.62 -5.43 10.64
C LYS A 158 14.16 -5.49 11.07
N ASN A 159 13.93 -5.34 12.38
CA ASN A 159 12.56 -5.22 12.91
C ASN A 159 11.97 -3.84 12.55
N TRP A 160 10.65 -3.71 12.48
CA TRP A 160 9.97 -2.47 12.11
C TRP A 160 10.38 -1.27 12.98
N GLN A 161 10.60 -1.49 14.29
CA GLN A 161 11.06 -0.45 15.22
C GLN A 161 12.44 0.11 14.86
N GLN A 162 13.36 -0.77 14.44
CA GLN A 162 14.70 -0.36 14.03
C GLN A 162 14.63 0.47 12.74
N ILE A 163 13.86 0.00 11.76
CA ILE A 163 13.67 0.72 10.49
C ILE A 163 13.07 2.12 10.72
N MET A 164 12.11 2.25 11.65
CA MET A 164 11.50 3.54 11.99
C MET A 164 12.48 4.55 12.57
N VAL A 165 13.36 4.11 13.48
CA VAL A 165 14.34 4.99 14.15
C VAL A 165 15.45 5.40 13.18
N GLU A 166 15.90 4.49 12.33
CA GLU A 166 16.98 4.75 11.38
C GLU A 166 16.53 5.60 10.18
N HIS A 167 15.26 5.49 9.78
CA HIS A 167 14.76 6.09 8.54
C HIS A 167 13.40 6.81 8.69
N PRO A 168 13.22 7.72 9.68
CA PRO A 168 11.94 8.37 9.93
C PRO A 168 11.47 9.24 8.76
N ILE A 169 12.40 9.93 8.09
CA ILE A 169 12.09 10.81 6.94
C ILE A 169 11.67 9.97 5.72
N LYS A 170 12.39 8.87 5.42
CA LYS A 170 12.04 8.00 4.29
C LYS A 170 10.63 7.42 4.46
N MET A 171 10.26 7.09 5.69
CA MET A 171 8.93 6.58 6.03
C MET A 171 7.82 7.60 5.71
N ILE A 172 8.00 8.86 6.10
CA ILE A 172 7.07 9.95 5.81
C ILE A 172 6.92 10.17 4.30
N ILE A 173 8.02 10.16 3.56
CA ILE A 173 8.00 10.33 2.09
C ILE A 173 7.16 9.24 1.44
N VAL A 174 7.33 7.97 1.84
CA VAL A 174 6.55 6.86 1.28
C VAL A 174 5.06 7.00 1.62
N ALA A 175 4.72 7.39 2.84
CA ALA A 175 3.34 7.63 3.23
C ALA A 175 2.68 8.73 2.37
N ILE A 176 3.39 9.84 2.14
CA ILE A 176 2.92 10.91 1.25
C ILE A 176 2.71 10.38 -0.17
N LEU A 177 3.63 9.56 -0.70
CA LEU A 177 3.48 8.96 -2.03
C LEU A 177 2.26 8.03 -2.12
N ILE A 178 1.97 7.24 -1.07
CA ILE A 178 0.76 6.41 -1.00
C ILE A 178 -0.48 7.30 -1.04
N ILE A 179 -0.53 8.37 -0.23
CA ILE A 179 -1.66 9.31 -0.21
C ILE A 179 -1.84 9.97 -1.57
N LEU A 180 -0.78 10.50 -2.18
CA LEU A 180 -0.84 11.12 -3.50
C LEU A 180 -1.34 10.14 -4.56
N ALA A 181 -0.86 8.90 -4.54
CA ALA A 181 -1.32 7.86 -5.45
C ALA A 181 -2.81 7.56 -5.25
N LEU A 182 -3.29 7.51 -4.01
CA LEU A 182 -4.72 7.35 -3.70
C LEU A 182 -5.56 8.56 -4.14
N MET A 183 -5.10 9.79 -3.88
CA MET A 183 -5.79 11.03 -4.26
C MET A 183 -5.91 11.18 -5.78
N LEU A 184 -4.88 10.78 -6.52
CA LEU A 184 -4.94 10.75 -7.99
C LEU A 184 -6.03 9.80 -8.49
N ASN A 185 -6.31 8.71 -7.77
CA ASN A 185 -7.40 7.80 -8.15
C ASN A 185 -8.79 8.33 -7.82
N THR A 186 -8.94 9.19 -6.81
CA THR A 186 -10.26 9.73 -6.43
C THR A 186 -10.69 10.92 -7.28
N ASN A 187 -9.74 11.73 -7.78
CA ASN A 187 -10.03 12.96 -8.52
C ASN A 187 -10.11 12.77 -10.05
N LEU A 188 -9.43 11.78 -10.60
CA LEU A 188 -9.49 11.46 -12.03
C LEU A 188 -10.52 10.34 -12.23
N PHE A 189 -11.68 10.67 -12.81
CA PHE A 189 -12.60 9.68 -13.36
C PHE A 189 -11.80 8.73 -14.27
N LEU A 190 -11.44 7.56 -13.74
CA LEU A 190 -10.79 6.43 -14.41
C LEU A 190 -9.67 6.79 -15.40
N SER A 191 -8.52 7.22 -14.91
CA SER A 191 -7.28 6.81 -15.59
C SER A 191 -6.97 5.39 -15.14
N PHE A 192 -7.49 4.39 -15.85
CA PHE A 192 -7.26 2.96 -15.58
C PHE A 192 -5.80 2.64 -15.24
N PHE A 193 -4.85 3.33 -15.90
CA PHE A 193 -3.41 3.23 -15.62
C PHE A 193 -2.97 3.70 -14.23
N LEU A 194 -3.53 4.78 -13.67
CA LEU A 194 -3.19 5.25 -12.32
C LEU A 194 -3.74 4.31 -11.23
N LEU A 195 -4.93 3.75 -11.48
CA LEU A 195 -5.52 2.70 -10.65
C LEU A 195 -4.69 1.41 -10.65
N LEU A 196 -3.94 1.12 -11.72
CA LEU A 196 -3.07 -0.05 -11.84
C LEU A 196 -1.70 0.08 -11.13
N PHE A 197 -1.38 1.23 -10.54
CA PHE A 197 -0.09 1.46 -9.86
C PHE A 197 -0.22 2.02 -8.45
N SER A 198 -1.45 2.18 -7.95
CA SER A 198 -1.78 2.92 -6.73
C SER A 198 -1.15 2.39 -5.45
N ALA A 199 -0.98 1.07 -5.33
CA ALA A 199 -0.26 0.44 -4.22
C ALA A 199 1.16 0.05 -4.64
N SER A 200 1.33 -0.46 -5.86
CA SER A 200 2.60 -1.06 -6.29
C SER A 200 3.70 -0.04 -6.57
N LEU A 201 3.38 1.15 -7.07
CA LEU A 201 4.39 2.17 -7.43
C LEU A 201 4.93 2.91 -6.20
N PRO A 202 4.10 3.42 -5.26
CA PRO A 202 4.61 3.92 -3.98
C PRO A 202 5.39 2.86 -3.20
N GLY A 203 4.92 1.61 -3.23
CA GLY A 203 5.62 0.47 -2.64
C GLY A 203 7.01 0.25 -3.24
N LEU A 204 7.12 0.25 -4.57
CA LEU A 204 8.39 0.10 -5.28
C LEU A 204 9.36 1.25 -4.96
N VAL A 205 8.90 2.50 -4.99
CA VAL A 205 9.73 3.66 -4.63
C VAL A 205 10.21 3.54 -3.19
N GLY A 206 9.32 3.17 -2.26
CA GLY A 206 9.69 2.92 -0.88
C GLY A 206 10.75 1.83 -0.76
N ILE A 207 10.58 0.70 -1.43
CA ILE A 207 11.55 -0.40 -1.42
C ILE A 207 12.94 0.06 -1.93
N PHE A 208 13.00 0.90 -2.95
CA PHE A 208 14.27 1.48 -3.40
C PHE A 208 14.89 2.43 -2.38
N MET A 209 14.09 3.24 -1.69
CA MET A 209 14.56 4.13 -0.63
C MET A 209 15.11 3.37 0.59
N PHE A 210 14.52 2.21 0.88
CA PHE A 210 14.87 1.34 2.02
C PHE A 210 15.76 0.15 1.62
N ARG A 211 16.46 0.23 0.48
CA ARG A 211 17.30 -0.85 -0.04
C ARG A 211 18.41 -1.28 0.94
N ASP A 212 18.90 -0.35 1.74
CA ASP A 212 19.86 -0.57 2.84
C ASP A 212 19.34 -1.48 3.96
N CYS A 213 18.03 -1.69 4.05
CA CYS A 213 17.41 -2.61 5.00
C CYS A 213 17.17 -4.02 4.41
N ILE A 214 17.31 -4.18 3.10
CA ILE A 214 16.98 -5.40 2.35
C ILE A 214 18.26 -6.21 2.13
N VAL A 215 18.19 -7.49 2.44
CA VAL A 215 19.30 -8.43 2.27
C VAL A 215 19.21 -8.99 0.85
N ASP A 216 20.14 -8.60 -0.02
CA ASP A 216 20.32 -9.23 -1.33
C ASP A 216 20.87 -10.65 -1.10
N ARG A 217 19.97 -11.65 -0.97
CA ARG A 217 20.35 -13.07 -1.09
C ARG A 217 20.64 -13.36 -2.56
N ASN A 218 21.86 -13.07 -2.99
CA ASN A 218 22.39 -13.53 -4.29
C ASN A 218 22.68 -15.02 -4.24
#